data_AF-A0A848JD37-F1
#
_entry.id   AF-A0A848JD37-F1
#
_cell.length_a   1.000
_cell.length_b   1.000
_cell.length_c   1.000
_cell.angle_alpha   90.00
_cell.angle_beta   90.00
_cell.angle_gamma   90.00
#
_symmetry.space_group_name_H-M   'P 1'
#
loop_
_entity.id
_entity.type
_entity.pdbx_description
1 polymer ?
#
loop_
_entity_poly.entity_id
_entity_poly.type
_entity_poly.pdbx_seq_one_letter_code
_entity_poly.pdbx_strand_id
1 'polypeptide(L)'
;MRVIVIILVLLTQNSFAQSIDTVYFGIDGIVASKDSAFFVRYYNYDSSSNRYKYKEWSLIKLSHGYEGSGELISIDPEIRDGEFEEFDPLGNQVTYLYKDNNFIDIVKYQDAEGNQLAPVYPIYLLDSTFYNKEFIVDLKKTIMDSLKAKNSTDILKLCTLAVLGFVIEVDGSSSNIQMIKGCHNILDDQIIEIIKQKKFKSLNHNGLDVRAIVTIPIRVKK
;
A
#
# COMPACT_ATOMS: atom_id res chain seq x y z
N MET A 1 37.19 48.55 9.52
CA MET A 1 36.77 47.26 10.11
C MET A 1 35.42 47.35 10.85
N ARG A 2 34.42 48.11 10.34
CA ARG A 2 33.07 48.22 10.92
C ARG A 2 31.93 48.00 9.92
N VAL A 3 32.24 48.00 8.61
CA VAL A 3 31.26 47.83 7.53
C VAL A 3 31.03 46.36 7.16
N ILE A 4 32.02 45.48 7.39
CA ILE A 4 31.93 44.05 7.04
C ILE A 4 31.03 43.26 8.01
N VAL A 5 30.88 43.73 9.26
CA VAL A 5 30.06 43.03 10.28
C VAL A 5 28.55 43.21 10.03
N ILE A 6 28.13 44.30 9.39
CA ILE A 6 26.71 44.58 9.15
C ILE A 6 26.14 43.73 8.00
N ILE A 7 26.97 43.34 7.03
CA ILE A 7 26.55 42.51 5.89
C ILE A 7 26.35 41.04 6.33
N LEU A 8 27.11 40.55 7.30
CA LEU A 8 26.96 39.18 7.83
C LEU A 8 25.72 39.00 8.72
N VAL A 9 25.23 40.05 9.39
CA VAL A 9 24.00 40.00 10.20
C VAL A 9 22.73 40.07 9.34
N LEU A 10 22.80 40.64 8.13
CA LEU A 10 21.68 40.71 7.20
C LEU A 10 21.47 39.42 6.38
N LEU A 11 22.46 38.52 6.33
CA LEU A 11 22.35 37.24 5.63
C LEU A 11 21.73 36.10 6.47
N THR A 12 21.52 36.29 7.77
CA THR A 12 20.92 35.25 8.63
C THR A 12 19.39 35.34 8.75
N GLN A 13 18.73 36.35 8.17
CA GLN A 13 17.29 36.56 8.34
C GLN A 13 16.39 35.86 7.31
N ASN A 14 16.93 35.12 6.34
CA ASN A 14 16.13 34.38 5.35
C ASN A 14 16.41 32.87 5.36
N SER A 15 16.78 32.30 6.50
CA SER A 15 16.65 30.85 6.68
C SER A 15 15.24 30.54 7.17
N PHE A 16 14.26 30.65 6.27
CA PHE A 16 13.02 29.90 6.43
C PHE A 16 13.36 28.43 6.22
N ALA A 17 13.92 27.80 7.26
CA ALA A 17 13.81 26.37 7.44
C ALA A 17 12.34 26.11 7.76
N GLN A 18 11.50 26.07 6.72
CA GLN A 18 10.14 25.57 6.85
C GLN A 18 10.25 24.17 7.43
N SER A 19 9.56 23.98 8.55
CA SER A 19 9.12 22.69 9.06
C SER A 19 8.75 21.83 7.86
N ILE A 20 9.53 20.78 7.60
CA ILE A 20 9.07 19.75 6.67
C ILE A 20 8.00 19.02 7.46
N ASP A 21 6.74 19.40 7.27
CA ASP A 21 5.62 18.83 8.00
C ASP A 21 5.63 17.33 7.75
N THR A 22 6.13 16.61 8.75
CA THR A 22 6.33 15.17 8.71
C THR A 22 5.08 14.57 9.31
N VAL A 23 4.27 13.94 8.46
CA VAL A 23 3.02 13.32 8.88
C VAL A 23 3.18 11.81 8.81
N TYR A 24 2.68 11.13 9.84
CA TYR A 24 2.74 9.69 9.99
C TYR A 24 1.41 9.08 9.59
N PHE A 25 1.42 8.01 8.79
CA PHE A 25 0.20 7.36 8.30
C PHE A 25 0.16 5.87 8.65
N GLY A 26 -1.04 5.38 9.01
CA GLY A 26 -1.34 3.97 9.20
C GLY A 26 -1.38 3.20 7.88
N ILE A 27 -1.55 1.87 7.95
CA ILE A 27 -1.65 1.00 6.77
C ILE A 27 -2.89 1.31 5.90
N ASP A 28 -3.87 1.95 6.51
CA ASP A 28 -5.12 2.44 5.92
C ASP A 28 -4.99 3.83 5.28
N GLY A 29 -3.81 4.45 5.35
CA GLY A 29 -3.57 5.78 4.81
C GLY A 29 -4.20 6.92 5.63
N ILE A 30 -4.63 6.65 6.87
CA ILE A 30 -5.13 7.67 7.80
C ILE A 30 -3.98 8.17 8.68
N VAL A 31 -3.99 9.46 9.05
CA VAL A 31 -3.01 10.05 9.96
C VAL A 31 -2.95 9.25 11.27
N ALA A 32 -1.74 8.86 11.68
CA ALA A 32 -1.49 8.00 12.82
C ALA A 32 -0.38 8.55 13.72
N SER A 33 -0.25 7.99 14.92
CA SER A 33 0.93 8.25 15.75
C SER A 33 2.17 7.58 15.15
N LYS A 34 3.35 8.17 15.37
CA LYS A 34 4.64 7.64 14.90
C LYS A 34 4.83 6.15 15.23
N ASP A 35 4.41 5.71 16.41
CA ASP A 35 4.60 4.34 16.88
C ASP A 35 3.63 3.33 16.24
N SER A 36 2.56 3.82 15.62
CA SER A 36 1.53 3.02 14.96
C SER A 36 1.55 3.14 13.43
N ALA A 37 2.41 4.00 12.91
CA ALA A 37 2.47 4.33 11.50
C ALA A 37 3.29 3.31 10.71
N PHE A 38 2.82 3.02 9.50
CA PHE A 38 3.52 2.19 8.54
C PHE A 38 4.25 3.05 7.50
N PHE A 39 3.82 4.30 7.34
CA PHE A 39 4.40 5.24 6.37
C PHE A 39 4.72 6.58 7.01
N VAL A 40 5.69 7.27 6.42
CA VAL A 40 6.06 8.65 6.72
C VAL A 40 5.97 9.46 5.44
N ARG A 41 5.26 10.58 5.51
CA ARG A 41 5.12 11.52 4.40
C ARG A 41 5.72 12.87 4.77
N TYR A 42 6.47 13.43 3.83
CA TYR A 42 7.09 14.74 3.95
C TYR A 42 6.49 15.66 2.90
N TYR A 43 6.10 16.86 3.31
CA TYR A 43 5.53 17.87 2.43
C TYR A 43 6.50 19.04 2.23
N ASN A 44 6.58 19.52 1.00
CA ASN A 44 7.32 20.73 0.62
C ASN A 44 6.42 21.63 -0.22
N TYR A 45 6.20 22.85 0.22
CA TYR A 45 5.39 23.81 -0.51
C TYR A 45 6.17 24.41 -1.68
N ASP A 46 5.63 24.27 -2.90
CA ASP A 46 6.14 24.92 -4.10
C ASP A 46 5.37 26.22 -4.35
N SER A 47 6.02 27.34 -4.05
CA SER A 47 5.44 28.69 -4.22
C SER A 47 5.23 29.10 -5.67
N SER A 48 5.79 28.38 -6.65
CA SER A 48 5.61 28.70 -8.07
C SER A 48 4.31 28.11 -8.63
N SER A 49 3.95 26.90 -8.20
CA SER A 49 2.70 26.23 -8.59
C SER A 49 1.59 26.40 -7.55
N ASN A 50 1.89 26.99 -6.39
CA ASN A 50 1.01 27.10 -5.21
C ASN A 50 0.47 25.73 -4.75
N ARG A 51 1.33 24.70 -4.78
CA ARG A 51 0.98 23.30 -4.47
C ARG A 51 2.00 22.68 -3.52
N TYR A 52 1.62 21.62 -2.82
CA TYR A 52 2.57 20.83 -2.04
C TYR A 52 3.12 19.67 -2.86
N LYS A 53 4.44 19.51 -2.89
CA LYS A 53 5.11 18.28 -3.30
C LYS A 53 5.23 17.37 -2.10
N TYR A 54 4.90 16.09 -2.25
CA TYR A 54 5.09 15.12 -1.19
C TYR A 54 6.05 13.99 -1.61
N LYS A 55 6.71 13.42 -0.61
CA LYS A 55 7.44 12.16 -0.72
C LYS A 55 7.04 11.24 0.42
N GLU A 56 6.89 9.95 0.11
CA GLU A 56 6.42 8.94 1.05
C GLU A 56 7.38 7.75 1.11
N TRP A 57 7.55 7.23 2.33
CA TRP A 57 8.37 6.06 2.62
C TRP A 57 7.64 5.10 3.56
N SER A 58 7.75 3.80 3.31
CA SER A 58 7.35 2.79 4.29
C SER A 58 8.43 2.45 5.28
N LEU A 59 7.99 2.31 6.53
CA LEU A 59 8.77 1.82 7.65
C LEU A 59 8.88 0.28 7.64
N ILE A 60 8.14 -0.43 6.78
CA ILE A 60 8.30 -1.88 6.61
C ILE A 60 9.56 -2.20 5.79
N LYS A 61 10.00 -1.27 4.92
CA LYS A 61 11.22 -1.39 4.09
C LYS A 61 12.28 -0.35 4.47
N LEU A 62 12.65 -0.27 5.75
CA LEU A 62 13.64 0.69 6.28
C LEU A 62 15.06 0.63 5.68
N SER A 63 15.33 -0.21 4.68
CA SER A 63 16.63 -0.27 4.02
C SER A 63 16.64 0.22 2.56
N HIS A 64 15.53 0.18 1.81
CA HIS A 64 15.54 0.46 0.37
C HIS A 64 14.29 1.23 -0.10
N GLY A 65 14.47 2.51 -0.46
CA GLY A 65 13.63 3.21 -1.45
C GLY A 65 12.42 4.01 -0.95
N TYR A 66 12.04 4.99 -1.76
CA TYR A 66 10.77 5.74 -1.68
C TYR A 66 9.62 4.83 -2.13
N GLU A 67 8.43 4.97 -1.55
CA GLU A 67 7.25 4.22 -2.00
C GLU A 67 6.33 5.04 -2.91
N GLY A 68 6.38 6.36 -2.80
CA GLY A 68 5.60 7.24 -3.67
C GLY A 68 6.04 8.70 -3.59
N SER A 69 5.71 9.47 -4.62
CA SER A 69 5.88 10.92 -4.64
C SER A 69 4.89 11.55 -5.61
N GLY A 70 4.51 12.79 -5.36
CA GLY A 70 3.58 13.51 -6.23
C GLY A 70 3.33 14.95 -5.82
N GLU A 71 2.37 15.57 -6.47
CA GLU A 71 1.92 16.94 -6.20
C GLU A 71 0.46 16.93 -5.70
N LEU A 72 0.22 17.57 -4.56
CA LEU A 72 -1.11 17.80 -4.00
C LEU A 72 -1.77 19.01 -4.65
N ILE A 73 -3.07 18.91 -4.89
CA ILE A 73 -3.90 20.05 -5.34
C ILE A 73 -4.34 20.92 -4.17
N SER A 74 -4.55 20.32 -2.99
CA SER A 74 -4.97 21.01 -1.78
C SER A 74 -3.90 21.97 -1.22
N ILE A 75 -4.36 23.08 -0.65
CA ILE A 75 -3.54 24.00 0.16
C ILE A 75 -3.30 23.48 1.58
N ASP A 76 -4.03 22.45 1.98
CA ASP A 76 -3.82 21.70 3.21
C ASP A 76 -3.12 20.38 2.84
N PRO A 77 -1.85 20.16 3.27
CA PRO A 77 -1.10 18.96 2.93
C PRO A 77 -1.70 17.67 3.53
N GLU A 78 -2.57 17.75 4.53
CA GLU A 78 -3.25 16.59 5.11
C GLU A 78 -4.40 16.08 4.22
N ILE A 79 -4.82 16.84 3.21
CA ILE A 79 -5.87 16.46 2.27
C ILE A 79 -5.23 15.89 1.00
N ARG A 80 -5.35 14.57 0.79
CA ARG A 80 -5.08 13.93 -0.51
C ARG A 80 -6.15 14.37 -1.51
N ASP A 81 -5.73 15.24 -2.42
CA ASP A 81 -6.53 15.71 -3.55
C ASP A 81 -5.65 15.78 -4.79
N GLY A 82 -6.07 15.11 -5.87
CA GLY A 82 -5.31 14.99 -7.12
C GLY A 82 -4.81 13.58 -7.45
N GLU A 83 -3.78 13.53 -8.30
CA GLU A 83 -3.18 12.30 -8.82
C GLU A 83 -1.91 11.93 -8.05
N PHE A 84 -1.80 10.65 -7.68
CA PHE A 84 -0.73 10.12 -6.84
C PHE A 84 -0.09 8.93 -7.54
N GLU A 85 1.19 9.05 -7.87
CA GLU A 85 1.96 7.98 -8.53
C GLU A 85 2.72 7.12 -7.52
N GLU A 86 2.53 5.81 -7.64
CA GLU A 86 3.13 4.79 -6.77
C GLU A 86 3.52 3.56 -7.61
N PHE A 87 4.36 2.68 -7.05
CA PHE A 87 4.62 1.35 -7.62
C PHE A 87 3.88 0.29 -6.81
N ASP A 88 3.06 -0.52 -7.48
CA ASP A 88 2.30 -1.58 -6.82
C ASP A 88 3.20 -2.78 -6.44
N PRO A 89 2.70 -3.76 -5.66
CA PRO A 89 3.45 -4.95 -5.31
C PRO A 89 3.82 -5.87 -6.48
N LEU A 90 3.24 -5.65 -7.67
CA LEU A 90 3.55 -6.38 -8.90
C LEU A 90 4.63 -5.65 -9.73
N GLY A 91 5.08 -4.47 -9.30
CA GLY A 91 6.08 -3.64 -9.97
C GLY A 91 5.50 -2.70 -11.04
N ASN A 92 4.18 -2.56 -11.12
CA ASN A 92 3.50 -1.67 -12.07
C ASN A 92 3.45 -0.24 -11.52
N GLN A 93 3.59 0.75 -12.39
CA GLN A 93 3.33 2.14 -12.06
C GLN A 93 1.82 2.37 -12.05
N VAL A 94 1.30 2.93 -10.97
CA VAL A 94 -0.12 3.21 -10.78
C VAL A 94 -0.31 4.68 -10.40
N THR A 95 -1.30 5.32 -11.03
CA THR A 95 -1.73 6.67 -10.69
C THR A 95 -3.13 6.61 -10.08
N TYR A 96 -3.22 6.90 -8.80
CA TYR A 96 -4.47 6.98 -8.06
C TYR A 96 -5.04 8.39 -8.09
N LEU A 97 -6.34 8.53 -8.30
CA LEU A 97 -7.07 9.78 -8.15
C LEU A 97 -7.75 9.83 -6.78
N TYR A 98 -7.47 10.87 -6.02
CA TYR A 98 -8.12 11.17 -4.76
C TYR A 98 -8.85 12.51 -4.83
N LYS A 99 -9.94 12.64 -4.08
CA LYS A 99 -10.64 13.90 -3.83
C LYS A 99 -11.08 13.96 -2.37
N ASP A 100 -10.66 15.01 -1.67
CA ASP A 100 -10.99 15.23 -0.26
C ASP A 100 -10.68 14.01 0.62
N ASN A 101 -9.48 13.42 0.48
CA ASN A 101 -9.03 12.17 1.11
C ASN A 101 -9.74 10.89 0.68
N ASN A 102 -10.75 10.96 -0.19
CA ASN A 102 -11.44 9.78 -0.69
C ASN A 102 -10.79 9.29 -1.97
N PHE A 103 -10.48 8.00 -2.02
CA PHE A 103 -10.07 7.34 -3.26
C PHE A 103 -11.24 7.38 -4.26
N ILE A 104 -10.94 7.81 -5.48
CA ILE A 104 -11.92 7.92 -6.57
C ILE A 104 -11.72 6.78 -7.56
N ASP A 105 -10.54 6.69 -8.17
CA ASP A 105 -10.24 5.66 -9.17
C ASP A 105 -8.73 5.52 -9.46
N ILE A 106 -8.37 4.48 -10.21
CA ILE A 106 -7.05 4.36 -10.86
C ILE A 106 -7.17 4.97 -12.27
N VAL A 107 -6.51 6.09 -12.50
CA VAL A 107 -6.57 6.81 -13.79
C VAL A 107 -5.51 6.35 -14.78
N LYS A 108 -4.43 5.71 -14.29
CA LYS A 108 -3.35 5.18 -15.10
C LYS A 108 -2.70 3.97 -14.44
N TYR A 109 -2.35 2.97 -15.23
CA TYR A 109 -1.76 1.73 -14.73
C TYR A 109 -0.90 1.11 -15.84
N GLN A 110 0.41 1.06 -15.61
CA GLN A 110 1.40 0.69 -16.61
C GLN A 110 2.40 -0.35 -16.09
N ASP A 111 2.84 -1.25 -16.97
CA ASP A 111 3.98 -2.13 -16.68
C ASP A 111 5.32 -1.38 -16.63
N ALA A 112 6.39 -2.11 -16.33
CA ALA A 112 7.75 -1.55 -16.24
C ALA A 112 8.25 -0.99 -17.59
N GLU A 113 7.69 -1.44 -18.71
CA GLU A 113 7.98 -0.97 -20.06
C GLU A 113 7.13 0.24 -20.47
N GLY A 114 6.16 0.65 -19.63
CA GLY A 114 5.27 1.79 -19.87
C GLY A 114 4.02 1.46 -20.68
N ASN A 115 3.71 0.18 -20.92
CA ASN A 115 2.48 -0.21 -21.62
C ASN A 115 1.28 -0.11 -20.68
N GLN A 116 0.17 0.42 -21.19
CA GLN A 116 -1.08 0.50 -20.44
C GLN A 116 -1.67 -0.90 -20.23
N LEU A 117 -2.01 -1.25 -18.99
CA LEU A 117 -2.70 -2.49 -18.63
C LEU A 117 -4.08 -2.21 -18.02
N ALA A 118 -4.86 -3.27 -17.86
CA ALA A 118 -6.08 -3.22 -17.04
C ALA A 118 -5.68 -3.09 -15.56
N PRO A 119 -6.27 -2.13 -14.82
CA PRO A 119 -5.86 -1.83 -13.45
C PRO A 119 -6.13 -3.01 -12.50
N VAL A 120 -5.27 -3.14 -11.50
CA VAL A 120 -5.43 -4.05 -10.38
C VAL A 120 -5.57 -3.22 -9.11
N TYR A 121 -6.75 -3.28 -8.49
CA TYR A 121 -7.08 -2.43 -7.36
C TYR A 121 -6.54 -3.03 -6.05
N PRO A 122 -5.91 -2.24 -5.18
CA PRO A 122 -5.66 -2.69 -3.82
C PRO A 122 -6.99 -2.96 -3.10
N ILE A 123 -7.15 -4.15 -2.52
CA ILE A 123 -8.43 -4.55 -1.91
C ILE A 123 -8.93 -3.60 -0.81
N TYR A 124 -8.04 -2.85 -0.16
CA TYR A 124 -8.39 -1.88 0.89
C TYR A 124 -8.95 -0.54 0.35
N LEU A 125 -8.80 -0.28 -0.95
CA LEU A 125 -9.36 0.90 -1.62
C LEU A 125 -10.74 0.64 -2.23
N LEU A 126 -11.16 -0.62 -2.29
CA LEU A 126 -12.47 -1.00 -2.83
C LEU A 126 -13.59 -0.65 -1.87
N ASP A 127 -14.79 -0.40 -2.43
CA ASP A 127 -15.99 -0.03 -1.68
C ASP A 127 -16.13 -0.89 -0.41
N SER A 128 -16.20 -0.20 0.74
CA SER A 128 -16.13 -0.74 2.11
C SER A 128 -17.09 -1.90 2.42
N THR A 129 -18.08 -2.13 1.56
CA THR A 129 -18.99 -3.28 1.63
C THR A 129 -18.32 -4.61 1.28
N PHE A 130 -17.13 -4.61 0.65
CA PHE A 130 -16.35 -5.81 0.31
C PHE A 130 -15.05 -5.99 1.09
N TYR A 131 -14.46 -4.92 1.66
CA TYR A 131 -13.48 -5.06 2.75
C TYR A 131 -14.19 -5.48 4.05
N ASN A 132 -15.03 -6.52 3.98
CA ASN A 132 -15.42 -7.20 5.18
C ASN A 132 -14.16 -7.88 5.70
N LYS A 133 -13.67 -7.43 6.85
CA LYS A 133 -12.81 -8.20 7.74
C LYS A 133 -13.19 -9.69 7.76
N GLU A 134 -14.48 -9.99 7.60
CA GLU A 134 -15.07 -11.32 7.34
C GLU A 134 -14.41 -12.07 6.18
N PHE A 135 -14.28 -11.49 4.96
CA PHE A 135 -13.63 -12.16 3.82
C PHE A 135 -12.21 -12.61 4.17
N ILE A 136 -11.41 -11.70 4.77
CA ILE A 136 -10.04 -11.99 5.17
C ILE A 136 -10.00 -13.04 6.28
N VAL A 137 -10.93 -12.96 7.24
CA VAL A 137 -11.05 -13.93 8.35
C VAL A 137 -11.46 -15.30 7.83
N ASP A 138 -12.45 -15.38 6.95
CA ASP A 138 -12.98 -16.61 6.35
C ASP A 138 -11.95 -17.28 5.46
N LEU A 139 -11.22 -16.50 4.67
CA LEU A 139 -10.14 -17.03 3.85
C LEU A 139 -9.01 -17.58 4.72
N LYS A 140 -8.58 -16.83 5.76
CA LYS A 140 -7.58 -17.34 6.72
C LYS A 140 -8.06 -18.63 7.38
N LYS A 141 -9.32 -18.67 7.81
CA LYS A 141 -9.92 -19.86 8.42
C LYS A 141 -9.91 -21.03 7.45
N THR A 142 -10.36 -20.83 6.22
CA THR A 142 -10.37 -21.84 5.15
C THR A 142 -8.97 -22.42 4.94
N ILE A 143 -7.96 -21.56 4.77
CA ILE A 143 -6.57 -21.99 4.60
C ILE A 143 -6.12 -22.81 5.82
N MET A 144 -6.33 -22.29 7.03
CA MET A 144 -5.89 -22.97 8.26
C MET A 144 -6.57 -24.32 8.48
N ASP A 145 -7.87 -24.43 8.20
CA ASP A 145 -8.62 -25.67 8.33
C ASP A 145 -8.14 -26.71 7.31
N SER A 146 -7.88 -26.29 6.06
CA SER A 146 -7.29 -27.17 5.03
C SER A 146 -5.87 -27.63 5.41
N LEU A 147 -5.03 -26.75 5.96
CA LEU A 147 -3.69 -27.12 6.42
C LEU A 147 -3.73 -28.10 7.59
N LYS A 148 -4.64 -27.90 8.55
CA LYS A 148 -4.84 -28.83 9.69
C LYS A 148 -5.33 -30.19 9.26
N ALA A 149 -6.17 -30.27 8.23
CA ALA A 149 -6.68 -31.54 7.71
C ALA A 149 -5.58 -32.37 7.03
N LYS A 150 -4.57 -31.72 6.43
CA LYS A 150 -3.51 -32.38 5.64
C LYS A 150 -2.21 -32.64 6.40
N ASN A 151 -1.98 -32.00 7.55
CA ASN A 151 -0.67 -32.01 8.22
C ASN A 151 -0.77 -32.28 9.72
N SER A 152 0.30 -32.84 10.27
CA SER A 152 0.47 -32.98 11.72
C SER A 152 0.72 -31.62 12.38
N THR A 153 0.43 -31.54 13.68
CA THR A 153 0.69 -30.32 14.47
C THR A 153 2.17 -29.93 14.45
N ASP A 154 3.09 -30.89 14.37
CA ASP A 154 4.53 -30.60 14.35
C ASP A 154 4.98 -29.91 13.06
N ILE A 155 4.41 -30.30 11.91
CA ILE A 155 4.64 -29.59 10.64
C ILE A 155 4.06 -28.17 10.72
N LEU A 156 2.85 -28.00 11.27
CA LEU A 156 2.23 -26.68 11.41
C LEU A 156 3.05 -25.74 12.29
N LYS A 157 3.67 -26.25 13.37
CA LYS A 157 4.53 -25.46 14.28
C LYS A 157 5.80 -24.91 13.61
N LEU A 158 6.22 -25.45 12.47
CA LEU A 158 7.34 -24.91 11.69
C LEU A 158 6.99 -23.55 11.07
N CYS A 159 5.71 -23.25 10.92
CA CYS A 159 5.23 -21.98 10.43
C CYS A 159 4.71 -21.11 11.57
N THR A 160 5.16 -19.86 11.64
CA THR A 160 4.59 -18.87 12.59
C THR A 160 3.79 -17.80 11.85
N LEU A 161 4.37 -17.27 10.77
CA LEU A 161 3.75 -16.27 9.92
C LEU A 161 4.16 -16.51 8.48
N ALA A 162 3.16 -16.67 7.62
CA ALA A 162 3.31 -16.61 6.19
C ALA A 162 2.55 -15.38 5.66
N VAL A 163 3.03 -14.75 4.60
CA VAL A 163 2.34 -13.63 3.94
C VAL A 163 2.13 -14.03 2.49
N LEU A 164 0.86 -14.17 2.13
CA LEU A 164 0.39 -14.55 0.81
C LEU A 164 -0.05 -13.30 0.04
N GLY A 165 0.37 -13.18 -1.21
CA GLY A 165 -0.11 -12.19 -2.18
C GLY A 165 -0.72 -12.88 -3.40
N PHE A 166 -1.84 -12.38 -3.91
CA PHE A 166 -2.45 -12.86 -5.15
C PHE A 166 -3.40 -11.82 -5.72
N VAL A 167 -3.79 -11.99 -6.99
CA VAL A 167 -4.82 -11.19 -7.65
C VAL A 167 -6.09 -12.02 -7.78
N ILE A 168 -7.24 -11.41 -7.45
CA ILE A 168 -8.57 -11.92 -7.79
C ILE A 168 -8.95 -11.27 -9.11
N GLU A 169 -9.24 -12.10 -10.11
CA GLU A 169 -9.66 -11.67 -11.44
C GLU A 169 -11.15 -11.33 -11.47
N VAL A 170 -11.59 -10.60 -12.49
CA VAL A 170 -13.01 -10.21 -12.70
C VAL A 170 -13.92 -11.43 -12.69
N ASP A 171 -13.47 -12.55 -13.24
CA ASP A 171 -14.23 -13.79 -13.30
C ASP A 171 -14.26 -14.55 -11.96
N GLY A 172 -13.54 -14.06 -10.93
CA GLY A 172 -13.39 -14.69 -9.63
C GLY A 172 -12.30 -15.77 -9.54
N SER A 173 -11.49 -15.98 -10.59
CA SER A 173 -10.30 -16.82 -10.51
C SER A 173 -9.15 -16.10 -9.78
N SER A 174 -8.08 -16.83 -9.45
CA SER A 174 -6.88 -16.26 -8.84
C SER A 174 -5.68 -16.34 -9.78
N SER A 175 -4.88 -15.27 -9.80
CA SER A 175 -3.63 -15.15 -10.57
C SER A 175 -2.52 -14.55 -9.71
N ASN A 176 -1.29 -14.52 -10.23
CA ASN A 176 -0.12 -13.92 -9.57
C ASN A 176 0.06 -14.35 -8.10
N ILE A 177 -0.23 -15.62 -7.81
CA ILE A 177 -0.22 -16.16 -6.46
C ILE A 177 1.23 -16.40 -6.02
N GLN A 178 1.64 -15.75 -4.94
CA GLN A 178 3.00 -15.84 -4.43
C GLN A 178 3.05 -15.73 -2.90
N MET A 179 4.03 -16.40 -2.30
CA MET A 179 4.39 -16.16 -0.91
C MET A 179 5.35 -14.97 -0.85
N ILE A 180 4.83 -13.80 -0.48
CA ILE A 180 5.63 -12.59 -0.18
C ILE A 180 6.58 -12.89 0.98
N LYS A 181 6.10 -13.68 1.95
CA LYS A 181 6.92 -14.26 3.01
C LYS A 181 6.49 -15.71 3.23
N GLY A 182 7.35 -16.64 2.84
CA GLY A 182 7.18 -18.06 3.16
C GLY A 182 7.52 -18.37 4.61
N CYS A 183 7.11 -19.55 5.07
CA CYS A 183 7.49 -20.08 6.38
C CYS A 183 8.05 -21.50 6.34
N HIS A 184 7.54 -22.35 5.44
CA HIS A 184 8.02 -23.71 5.25
C HIS A 184 7.52 -24.24 3.91
N ASN A 185 8.42 -24.71 3.04
CA ASN A 185 8.12 -25.04 1.63
C ASN A 185 6.85 -25.89 1.44
N ILE A 186 6.68 -26.96 2.22
CA ILE A 186 5.49 -27.83 2.13
C ILE A 186 4.18 -27.07 2.42
N LEU A 187 4.20 -26.20 3.43
CA LEU A 187 3.01 -25.43 3.81
C LEU A 187 2.74 -24.30 2.82
N ASP A 188 3.81 -23.65 2.34
CA ASP A 188 3.75 -22.60 1.34
C ASP A 188 3.12 -23.13 0.03
N ASP A 189 3.58 -24.29 -0.46
CA ASP A 189 3.03 -24.95 -1.65
C ASP A 189 1.55 -25.29 -1.49
N GLN A 190 1.17 -25.82 -0.32
CA GLN A 190 -0.24 -26.14 -0.01
C GLN A 190 -1.12 -24.88 0.08
N ILE A 191 -0.61 -23.78 0.66
CA ILE A 191 -1.34 -22.50 0.69
C ILE A 191 -1.61 -22.03 -0.74
N ILE A 192 -0.58 -22.06 -1.61
CA ILE A 192 -0.73 -21.70 -3.02
C ILE A 192 -1.77 -22.60 -3.71
N GLU A 193 -1.73 -23.91 -3.48
CA GLU A 193 -2.67 -24.87 -4.05
C GLU A 193 -4.12 -24.58 -3.64
N ILE A 194 -4.36 -24.29 -2.35
CA ILE A 194 -5.68 -23.94 -1.82
C ILE A 194 -6.24 -22.71 -2.54
N ILE A 195 -5.41 -21.69 -2.78
CA ILE A 195 -5.83 -20.45 -3.44
C ILE A 195 -6.10 -20.67 -4.93
N LYS A 196 -5.28 -21.50 -5.61
CA LYS A 196 -5.48 -21.86 -7.03
C LYS A 196 -6.83 -22.56 -7.27
N GLN A 197 -7.27 -23.37 -6.33
CA GLN A 197 -8.52 -24.14 -6.44
C GLN A 197 -9.76 -23.34 -6.04
N LYS A 198 -9.59 -22.22 -5.33
CA LYS A 198 -10.70 -21.42 -4.81
C LYS A 198 -11.26 -20.50 -5.89
N LYS A 199 -12.58 -20.55 -6.07
CA LYS A 199 -13.33 -19.53 -6.80
C LYS A 199 -13.78 -18.44 -5.83
N PHE A 200 -13.43 -17.20 -6.13
CA PHE A 200 -13.80 -16.01 -5.36
C PHE A 200 -15.04 -15.37 -5.97
N LYS A 201 -15.75 -14.60 -5.14
CA LYS A 201 -16.73 -13.65 -5.67
C LYS A 201 -15.94 -12.51 -6.32
N SER A 202 -16.42 -12.01 -7.46
CA SER A 202 -15.86 -10.80 -8.07
C SER A 202 -15.95 -9.65 -7.07
N LEU A 203 -14.96 -8.76 -7.14
CA LEU A 203 -14.91 -7.55 -6.33
C LEU A 203 -15.38 -6.39 -7.17
N ASN A 204 -16.02 -5.42 -6.52
CA ASN A 204 -16.69 -4.33 -7.21
C ASN A 204 -16.11 -2.97 -6.77
N HIS A 205 -15.99 -2.06 -7.72
CA HIS A 205 -15.66 -0.65 -7.51
C HIS A 205 -16.60 0.17 -8.39
N ASN A 206 -17.30 1.15 -7.82
CA ASN A 206 -18.19 2.03 -8.58
C ASN A 206 -19.23 1.29 -9.44
N GLY A 207 -19.72 0.14 -8.97
CA GLY A 207 -20.70 -0.68 -9.68
C GLY A 207 -20.12 -1.60 -10.75
N LEU A 208 -18.81 -1.60 -10.97
CA LEU A 208 -18.12 -2.44 -11.96
C LEU A 208 -17.28 -3.53 -11.29
N ASP A 209 -17.30 -4.72 -11.87
CA ASP A 209 -16.44 -5.81 -11.41
C ASP A 209 -14.99 -5.55 -11.84
N VAL A 210 -14.07 -5.65 -10.88
CA VAL A 210 -12.67 -5.26 -11.04
C VAL A 210 -11.71 -6.35 -10.58
N ARG A 211 -10.48 -6.28 -11.10
CA ARG A 211 -9.36 -7.10 -10.61
C ARG A 211 -8.84 -6.49 -9.32
N ALA A 212 -8.51 -7.30 -8.32
CA ALA A 212 -7.97 -6.78 -7.07
C ALA A 212 -6.78 -7.57 -6.55
N ILE A 213 -5.78 -6.86 -6.03
CA ILE A 213 -4.66 -7.46 -5.33
C ILE A 213 -4.97 -7.61 -3.84
N VAL A 214 -4.68 -8.81 -3.34
CA VAL A 214 -4.96 -9.25 -1.98
C VAL A 214 -3.66 -9.67 -1.33
N THR A 215 -3.34 -9.06 -0.19
CA THR A 215 -2.19 -9.44 0.65
C THR A 215 -2.67 -9.83 2.04
N ILE A 216 -2.42 -11.08 2.44
CA ILE A 216 -2.97 -11.65 3.66
C ILE A 216 -1.86 -12.28 4.53
N PRO A 217 -1.72 -11.82 5.78
CA PRO A 217 -0.88 -12.49 6.76
C PRO A 217 -1.62 -13.69 7.37
N ILE A 218 -1.06 -14.88 7.18
CA ILE A 218 -1.55 -16.16 7.73
C ILE A 218 -0.70 -16.48 8.96
N ARG A 219 -1.33 -16.43 10.13
CA ARG A 219 -0.67 -16.82 11.39
C ARG A 219 -1.10 -18.22 11.76
N VAL A 220 -0.13 -19.13 11.78
CA VAL A 220 -0.33 -20.48 12.31
C VAL A 220 -0.09 -20.37 13.82
N LYS A 221 -1.18 -20.34 14.59
CA LYS A 221 -1.08 -20.32 16.05
C LYS A 221 -0.50 -21.66 16.52
N LYS A 222 0.49 -21.58 17.41
CA LYS A 222 1.02 -22.72 18.17
C LYS A 222 -0.03 -23.30 19.10
#